data_AF-A0A7J7EI08-F1
#
_entry.id   AF-A0A7J7EI08-F1
#
_cell.length_a   1.000
_cell.length_b   1.000
_cell.length_c   1.000
_cell.angle_alpha   90.00
_cell.angle_beta   90.00
_cell.angle_gamma   90.00
#
_symmetry.space_group_name_H-M   'P 1'
#
loop_
_entity.id
_entity.type
_entity.pdbx_description
1 polymer ?
#
loop_
_entity_poly.entity_id
_entity_poly.type
_entity_poly.pdbx_seq_one_letter_code
_entity_poly.pdbx_strand_id
1 'polypeptide(L)'
;MALRAGQPEQRGPLLPRLLLVAAALSRPAAPCPFQCYCFGGPKLLLRCASGAELRQPPRDVPPDARNLTIVGANLTVLRAAAFAGGDADGEEAAAGGVRLPLLTALRLTHNNIEVVEDGAFDGLPSLAALDLSHNPLRALGAGAFRGLPALRSLQLNHALARGGPALLSALDAALAPLDELRLLGLAGNALSRLPPAALRRPRLEQLDARLNALAGLGPDELRALERDGDLPAPRLLLADNPLRCSCAARPLLAWLRNATERVPDARRLRCAAPRALHDRPFLDLDEARLRCADGAAEGRGEEVELAGPELEASYVFFGLVLALIGLIFLMVLYLNRRGIQRWMRNLREACRDQMEGYHYRYEQDADPRRAPAPAVPAGSSATSPGSGL
;
A
#
# COMPACT_ATOMS: atom_id res chain seq x y z
N MET A 1 -52.23 -40.24 -73.49
CA MET A 1 -51.04 -40.73 -72.76
C MET A 1 -49.98 -39.64 -72.85
N ALA A 2 -49.41 -39.27 -71.69
CA ALA A 2 -48.19 -38.47 -71.48
C ALA A 2 -48.22 -36.98 -71.91
N LEU A 3 -47.68 -36.00 -71.15
CA LEU A 3 -46.97 -36.01 -69.87
C LEU A 3 -47.05 -34.59 -69.24
N ARG A 4 -47.09 -34.58 -67.91
CA ARG A 4 -47.24 -33.47 -66.96
C ARG A 4 -46.20 -32.35 -67.12
N ALA A 5 -46.66 -31.14 -66.79
CA ALA A 5 -45.86 -29.97 -66.49
C ALA A 5 -44.84 -30.21 -65.36
N GLY A 6 -43.59 -29.82 -65.58
CA GLY A 6 -42.53 -29.73 -64.57
C GLY A 6 -42.25 -28.26 -64.26
N GLN A 7 -42.47 -27.88 -63.01
CA GLN A 7 -42.12 -26.56 -62.44
C GLN A 7 -40.59 -26.37 -62.35
N PRO A 8 -40.11 -25.11 -62.32
CA PRO A 8 -38.70 -24.80 -62.16
C PRO A 8 -38.21 -25.06 -60.72
N GLU A 9 -37.06 -25.73 -60.58
CA GLU A 9 -36.32 -25.83 -59.33
C GLU A 9 -35.95 -24.43 -58.81
N GLN A 10 -36.56 -24.03 -57.68
CA GLN A 10 -36.04 -22.93 -56.87
C GLN A 10 -34.80 -23.42 -56.12
N ARG A 11 -33.61 -23.11 -56.66
CA ARG A 11 -32.38 -23.07 -55.87
C ARG A 11 -32.51 -21.96 -54.82
N GLY A 12 -32.99 -22.32 -53.64
CA GLY A 12 -33.07 -21.43 -52.49
C GLY A 12 -31.67 -20.90 -52.12
N PRO A 13 -31.54 -19.62 -51.74
CA PRO A 13 -30.25 -19.06 -51.36
C PRO A 13 -29.87 -19.65 -49.99
N LEU A 14 -28.80 -20.44 -49.94
CA LEU A 14 -28.20 -20.95 -48.70
C LEU A 14 -27.30 -19.90 -48.00
N LEU A 15 -26.99 -18.80 -48.68
CA LEU A 15 -26.17 -17.70 -48.19
C LEU A 15 -26.75 -16.87 -47.01
N PRO A 16 -28.04 -16.47 -46.98
CA PRO A 16 -28.56 -15.64 -45.90
C PRO A 16 -28.69 -16.43 -44.58
N ARG A 17 -28.85 -17.76 -44.62
CA ARG A 17 -28.89 -18.60 -43.41
C ARG A 17 -27.51 -18.80 -42.78
N LEU A 18 -26.44 -18.88 -43.57
CA LEU A 18 -25.07 -18.94 -43.02
C LEU A 18 -24.63 -17.62 -42.38
N LEU A 19 -25.03 -16.48 -42.95
CA LEU A 19 -24.77 -15.15 -42.41
C LEU A 19 -25.51 -14.90 -41.08
N LEU A 20 -26.75 -15.36 -40.95
CA LEU A 20 -27.52 -15.29 -39.70
C LEU A 20 -26.92 -16.18 -38.59
N VAL A 21 -26.37 -17.34 -38.93
CA VAL A 21 -25.66 -18.20 -37.96
C VAL A 21 -24.31 -17.60 -37.57
N ALA A 22 -23.57 -16.99 -38.50
CA ALA A 22 -22.33 -16.29 -38.20
C ALA A 22 -22.55 -15.05 -37.31
N ALA A 23 -23.64 -14.29 -37.53
CA ALA A 23 -24.03 -13.17 -36.68
C ALA A 23 -24.55 -13.61 -35.30
N ALA A 24 -25.17 -14.79 -35.20
CA ALA A 24 -25.58 -15.39 -33.92
C ALA A 24 -24.39 -16.00 -33.14
N LEU A 25 -23.28 -16.32 -33.81
CA LEU A 25 -22.04 -16.78 -33.20
C LEU A 25 -21.08 -15.63 -32.82
N SER A 26 -21.26 -14.43 -33.39
CA SER A 26 -20.53 -13.25 -32.95
C SER A 26 -21.20 -12.67 -31.71
N ARG A 27 -20.76 -13.11 -30.52
CA ARG A 27 -21.03 -12.38 -29.28
C ARG A 27 -20.50 -10.95 -29.46
N PRO A 28 -21.31 -9.89 -29.30
CA PRO A 28 -20.78 -8.54 -29.28
C PRO A 28 -19.75 -8.49 -28.16
N ALA A 29 -18.52 -8.07 -28.47
CA ALA A 29 -17.55 -7.76 -27.44
C ALA A 29 -18.21 -6.77 -26.47
N ALA A 30 -18.18 -7.08 -25.17
CA ALA A 30 -18.74 -6.19 -24.16
C ALA A 30 -18.20 -4.76 -24.40
N PRO A 31 -19.06 -3.73 -24.34
CA PRO A 31 -18.62 -2.37 -24.61
C PRO A 31 -17.55 -1.97 -23.60
N CYS A 32 -16.39 -1.55 -24.11
CA CYS A 32 -15.33 -1.00 -23.27
C CYS A 32 -15.82 0.22 -22.49
N PRO A 33 -15.33 0.43 -21.25
CA PRO A 33 -15.67 1.61 -20.48
C PRO A 33 -15.36 2.89 -21.27
N PHE A 34 -16.26 3.89 -21.24
CA PHE A 34 -16.19 5.10 -22.08
C PHE A 34 -14.86 5.88 -21.99
N GLN A 35 -14.10 5.73 -20.90
CA GLN A 35 -12.80 6.39 -20.69
C GLN A 35 -11.59 5.45 -20.81
N CYS A 36 -11.83 4.21 -21.24
CA CYS A 36 -10.80 3.19 -21.35
C CYS A 36 -10.83 2.53 -22.72
N TYR A 37 -9.65 2.29 -23.26
CA TYR A 37 -9.46 1.54 -24.49
C TYR A 37 -9.16 0.09 -24.09
N CYS A 38 -10.02 -0.85 -24.49
CA CYS A 38 -9.67 -2.26 -24.43
C CYS A 38 -9.21 -2.75 -25.80
N PHE A 39 -8.12 -3.53 -25.77
CA PHE A 39 -7.63 -4.25 -26.94
C PHE A 39 -8.10 -5.69 -26.83
N GLY A 40 -8.97 -6.10 -27.76
CA GLY A 40 -9.44 -7.48 -27.90
C GLY A 40 -8.32 -8.38 -28.42
N GLY A 41 -8.07 -9.49 -27.73
CA GLY A 41 -7.05 -10.48 -28.06
C GLY A 41 -6.97 -11.58 -26.99
N PRO A 42 -5.99 -12.50 -27.03
CA PRO A 42 -5.79 -13.52 -25.98
C PRO A 42 -5.47 -12.91 -24.60
N LYS A 43 -5.15 -11.61 -24.56
CA LYS A 43 -5.00 -10.80 -23.35
C LYS A 43 -5.88 -9.57 -23.48
N LEU A 44 -6.79 -9.37 -22.53
CA LEU A 44 -7.60 -8.17 -22.44
C LEU A 44 -6.76 -7.07 -21.77
N LEU A 45 -6.14 -6.24 -22.60
CA LEU A 45 -5.46 -5.04 -22.12
C LEU A 45 -6.47 -3.92 -22.00
N LEU A 46 -6.66 -3.40 -20.79
CA LEU A 46 -7.48 -2.24 -20.50
C LEU A 46 -6.58 -1.06 -20.14
N ARG A 47 -6.54 -0.05 -21.01
CA ARG A 47 -5.79 1.17 -20.76
C ARG A 47 -6.75 2.34 -20.62
N CYS A 48 -6.78 2.96 -19.46
CA CYS A 48 -7.60 4.14 -19.22
C CYS A 48 -6.81 5.41 -19.55
N ALA A 49 -7.51 6.45 -20.01
CA ALA A 49 -6.87 7.74 -20.29
C ALA A 49 -6.34 8.36 -18.99
N SER A 50 -5.20 9.07 -19.07
CA SER A 50 -4.64 9.82 -17.94
C SER A 50 -5.64 10.87 -17.47
N GLY A 51 -6.23 10.67 -16.29
CA GLY A 51 -7.27 11.52 -15.71
C GLY A 51 -8.58 10.80 -15.39
N ALA A 52 -8.76 9.55 -15.84
CA ALA A 52 -9.88 8.71 -15.40
C ALA A 52 -9.64 8.26 -13.94
N GLU A 53 -10.42 8.79 -12.99
CA GLU A 53 -10.42 8.32 -11.60
C GLU A 53 -11.32 7.09 -11.45
N LEU A 54 -10.80 5.90 -11.77
CA LEU A 54 -11.51 4.68 -11.40
C LEU A 54 -11.36 4.50 -9.89
N ARG A 55 -12.45 4.70 -9.14
CA ARG A 55 -12.49 4.37 -7.70
C ARG A 55 -12.58 2.86 -7.44
N GLN A 56 -12.96 2.09 -8.44
CA GLN A 56 -13.15 0.64 -8.42
C GLN A 56 -12.76 0.05 -9.78
N PRO A 57 -12.40 -1.25 -9.85
CA PRO A 57 -12.24 -1.94 -11.12
C PRO A 57 -13.51 -1.81 -12.00
N PRO A 58 -13.36 -1.75 -13.32
CA PRO A 58 -14.49 -1.53 -14.23
C PRO A 58 -15.45 -2.72 -14.24
N ARG A 59 -16.74 -2.44 -14.34
CA ARG A 59 -17.83 -3.44 -14.26
C ARG A 59 -17.97 -4.28 -15.53
N ASP A 60 -17.69 -3.68 -16.68
CA ASP A 60 -17.98 -4.25 -18.00
C ASP A 60 -16.85 -5.14 -18.55
N VAL A 61 -16.13 -5.83 -17.66
CA VAL A 61 -15.09 -6.77 -18.08
C VAL A 61 -15.74 -8.08 -18.53
N PRO A 62 -15.44 -8.59 -19.73
CA PRO A 62 -15.95 -9.88 -20.20
C PRO A 62 -15.64 -11.02 -19.20
N PRO A 63 -16.62 -11.86 -18.84
CA PRO A 63 -16.43 -12.93 -17.84
C PRO A 63 -15.48 -14.05 -18.31
N ASP A 64 -15.23 -14.14 -19.63
CA ASP A 64 -14.30 -15.07 -20.26
C ASP A 64 -12.86 -14.54 -20.35
N ALA A 65 -12.61 -13.32 -19.86
CA ALA A 65 -11.27 -12.75 -19.82
C ALA A 65 -10.32 -13.61 -18.98
N ARG A 66 -9.23 -14.08 -19.60
CA ARG A 66 -8.17 -14.87 -18.94
C ARG A 66 -7.02 -14.03 -18.41
N ASN A 67 -6.78 -12.88 -19.04
CA ASN A 67 -5.72 -11.97 -18.66
C ASN A 67 -6.29 -10.55 -18.69
N LEU A 68 -6.17 -9.83 -17.58
CA LEU A 68 -6.61 -8.45 -17.44
C LEU A 68 -5.41 -7.60 -17.03
N THR A 69 -5.17 -6.51 -17.76
CA THR A 69 -4.13 -5.54 -17.41
C THR A 69 -4.76 -4.16 -17.34
N ILE A 70 -4.65 -3.50 -16.19
CA ILE A 70 -5.14 -2.14 -15.93
C ILE A 70 -3.95 -1.26 -15.59
N VAL A 71 -3.68 -0.26 -16.43
CA VAL A 71 -2.54 0.65 -16.28
C VAL A 71 -3.02 2.09 -16.37
N GLY A 72 -2.56 2.93 -15.44
CA GLY A 72 -2.81 4.38 -15.48
C GLY A 72 -4.25 4.79 -15.19
N ALA A 73 -5.00 3.97 -14.44
CA ALA A 73 -6.41 4.21 -14.11
C ALA A 73 -6.62 4.91 -12.74
N ASN A 74 -5.52 5.37 -12.11
CA ASN A 74 -5.51 6.08 -10.82
C ASN A 74 -6.34 5.39 -9.70
N LEU A 75 -6.41 4.06 -9.72
CA LEU A 75 -7.03 3.28 -8.66
C LEU A 75 -6.31 3.57 -7.34
N THR A 76 -7.03 4.02 -6.31
CA THR A 76 -6.45 4.36 -5.00
C THR A 76 -6.67 3.29 -3.93
N VAL A 77 -7.85 2.66 -3.93
CA VAL A 77 -8.24 1.66 -2.93
C VAL A 77 -8.82 0.44 -3.65
N LEU A 78 -8.20 -0.73 -3.42
CA LEU A 78 -8.81 -2.01 -3.76
C LEU A 78 -9.62 -2.49 -2.56
N ARG A 79 -10.94 -2.31 -2.65
CA ARG A 79 -11.87 -2.71 -1.60
C ARG A 79 -12.07 -4.21 -1.55
N ALA A 80 -12.55 -4.70 -0.41
CA ALA A 80 -13.02 -6.07 -0.27
C ALA A 80 -13.99 -6.44 -1.40
N ALA A 81 -13.88 -7.66 -1.93
CA ALA A 81 -14.78 -8.18 -2.96
C ALA A 81 -14.85 -7.35 -4.26
N ALA A 82 -13.81 -6.55 -4.58
CA ALA A 82 -13.77 -5.74 -5.80
C ALA A 82 -13.95 -6.57 -7.10
N PHE A 83 -13.70 -7.88 -7.04
CA PHE A 83 -13.88 -8.83 -8.15
C PHE A 83 -14.88 -9.98 -7.83
N ALA A 84 -15.75 -9.81 -6.82
CA ALA A 84 -16.60 -10.91 -6.37
C ALA A 84 -18.01 -10.95 -7.02
N GLY A 85 -18.41 -9.95 -7.79
CA GLY A 85 -19.79 -9.82 -8.29
C GLY A 85 -20.76 -9.43 -7.18
N GLY A 86 -21.48 -8.33 -7.33
CA GLY A 86 -22.55 -7.97 -6.39
C GLY A 86 -23.80 -8.80 -6.63
N ASP A 87 -24.23 -9.55 -5.61
CA ASP A 87 -25.62 -9.73 -5.18
C ASP A 87 -25.55 -10.25 -3.74
N ALA A 88 -25.58 -9.32 -2.78
CA ALA A 88 -25.79 -9.63 -1.37
C ALA A 88 -26.74 -8.57 -0.82
N ASP A 89 -27.98 -9.02 -0.65
CA ASP A 89 -29.09 -8.51 0.15
C ASP A 89 -29.04 -7.03 0.58
N GLY A 90 -30.06 -6.30 0.13
CA GLY A 90 -30.15 -4.85 0.21
C GLY A 90 -30.03 -4.28 1.62
N GLU A 91 -28.98 -3.50 1.82
CA GLU A 91 -28.99 -2.19 2.44
C GLU A 91 -27.66 -1.51 2.02
N GLU A 92 -27.77 -0.42 1.25
CA GLU A 92 -26.63 0.35 0.70
C GLU A 92 -25.55 -0.47 -0.04
N ALA A 93 -25.92 -1.07 -1.17
CA ALA A 93 -25.01 -1.77 -2.08
C ALA A 93 -23.97 -0.84 -2.75
N ALA A 94 -22.90 -0.50 -2.04
CA ALA A 94 -21.73 0.24 -2.55
C ALA A 94 -20.60 -0.68 -3.10
N ALA A 95 -20.86 -1.96 -3.36
CA ALA A 95 -19.85 -2.91 -3.85
C ALA A 95 -20.29 -3.61 -5.15
N GLY A 96 -20.10 -2.93 -6.28
CA GLY A 96 -20.28 -3.51 -7.61
C GLY A 96 -19.06 -4.31 -8.06
N GLY A 97 -18.84 -5.48 -7.46
CA GLY A 97 -17.79 -6.39 -7.88
C GLY A 97 -18.06 -7.02 -9.25
N VAL A 98 -17.02 -7.59 -9.88
CA VAL A 98 -17.12 -8.31 -11.17
C VAL A 98 -16.54 -9.71 -11.04
N ARG A 99 -17.36 -10.76 -11.22
CA ARG A 99 -16.86 -12.15 -11.19
C ARG A 99 -16.07 -12.46 -12.44
N LEU A 100 -14.79 -12.78 -12.27
CA LEU A 100 -13.90 -13.19 -13.35
C LEU A 100 -13.34 -14.59 -13.04
N PRO A 101 -14.18 -15.64 -13.07
CA PRO A 101 -13.81 -16.98 -12.62
C PRO A 101 -12.71 -17.63 -13.47
N LEU A 102 -12.57 -17.19 -14.73
CA LEU A 102 -11.56 -17.69 -15.68
C LEU A 102 -10.28 -16.84 -15.72
N LEU A 103 -10.20 -15.79 -14.89
CA LEU A 103 -9.04 -14.91 -14.86
C LEU A 103 -7.83 -15.64 -14.26
N THR A 104 -6.76 -15.70 -15.04
CA THR A 104 -5.50 -16.36 -14.67
C THR A 104 -4.37 -15.38 -14.41
N ALA A 105 -4.40 -14.19 -15.03
CA ALA A 105 -3.43 -13.14 -14.78
C ALA A 105 -4.10 -11.78 -14.62
N LEU A 106 -3.76 -11.08 -13.54
CA LEU A 106 -4.21 -9.73 -13.23
C LEU A 106 -2.99 -8.83 -13.04
N ARG A 107 -2.87 -7.79 -13.85
CA ARG A 107 -1.82 -6.78 -13.74
C ARG A 107 -2.43 -5.42 -13.45
N LEU A 108 -2.09 -4.86 -12.30
CA LEU A 108 -2.54 -3.55 -11.82
C LEU A 108 -1.36 -2.60 -11.66
N THR A 109 -0.33 -2.75 -12.49
CA THR A 109 0.93 -2.00 -12.38
C THR A 109 0.77 -0.52 -12.73
N HIS A 110 1.57 0.35 -12.10
CA HIS A 110 1.59 1.79 -12.38
C HIS A 110 0.19 2.44 -12.23
N ASN A 111 -0.53 2.05 -11.18
CA ASN A 111 -1.68 2.79 -10.68
C ASN A 111 -1.27 3.56 -9.41
N ASN A 112 -2.23 4.17 -8.71
CA ASN A 112 -1.97 4.92 -7.48
C ASN A 112 -2.53 4.18 -6.26
N ILE A 113 -2.45 2.84 -6.25
CA ILE A 113 -3.10 2.03 -5.21
C ILE A 113 -2.32 2.25 -3.91
N GLU A 114 -3.00 2.81 -2.91
CA GLU A 114 -2.45 3.07 -1.57
C GLU A 114 -2.92 2.03 -0.56
N VAL A 115 -4.12 1.47 -0.76
CA VAL A 115 -4.75 0.53 0.19
C VAL A 115 -5.30 -0.68 -0.55
N VAL A 116 -4.97 -1.87 -0.04
CA VAL A 116 -5.58 -3.13 -0.44
C VAL A 116 -6.24 -3.74 0.79
N GLU A 117 -7.57 -3.81 0.78
CA GLU A 117 -8.36 -4.36 1.89
C GLU A 117 -8.33 -5.90 1.91
N ASP A 118 -8.80 -6.48 3.02
CA ASP A 118 -8.97 -7.93 3.14
C ASP A 118 -9.96 -8.46 2.08
N GLY A 119 -9.65 -9.59 1.45
CA GLY A 119 -10.52 -10.18 0.42
C GLY A 119 -10.68 -9.31 -0.83
N ALA A 120 -9.78 -8.35 -1.08
CA ALA A 120 -9.86 -7.48 -2.25
C ALA A 120 -9.88 -8.24 -3.60
N PHE A 121 -9.29 -9.43 -3.62
CA PHE A 121 -9.24 -10.31 -4.79
C PHE A 121 -10.21 -11.50 -4.73
N ASP A 122 -11.16 -11.48 -3.81
CA ASP A 122 -12.22 -12.49 -3.75
C ASP A 122 -12.99 -12.53 -5.08
N GLY A 123 -13.39 -13.73 -5.50
CA GLY A 123 -14.04 -13.97 -6.79
C GLY A 123 -13.09 -14.28 -7.95
N LEU A 124 -11.78 -14.39 -7.69
CA LEU A 124 -10.74 -14.76 -8.66
C LEU A 124 -10.11 -16.14 -8.38
N PRO A 125 -10.89 -17.24 -8.37
CA PRO A 125 -10.43 -18.55 -7.93
C PRO A 125 -9.34 -19.17 -8.81
N SER A 126 -9.27 -18.79 -10.10
CA SER A 126 -8.29 -19.30 -11.07
C SER A 126 -7.04 -18.43 -11.20
N LEU A 127 -6.90 -17.37 -10.39
CA LEU A 127 -5.82 -16.40 -10.53
C LEU A 127 -4.48 -17.04 -10.18
N ALA A 128 -3.59 -17.10 -11.17
CA ALA A 128 -2.26 -17.68 -11.05
C ALA A 128 -1.15 -16.63 -10.98
N ALA A 129 -1.38 -15.43 -11.54
CA ALA A 129 -0.41 -14.35 -11.55
C ALA A 129 -1.05 -13.01 -11.16
N LEU A 130 -0.52 -12.36 -10.13
CA LEU A 130 -0.92 -11.03 -9.68
C LEU A 130 0.29 -10.10 -9.69
N ASP A 131 0.13 -8.94 -10.34
CA ASP A 131 1.15 -7.90 -10.36
C ASP A 131 0.59 -6.57 -9.86
N LEU A 132 1.10 -6.14 -8.70
CA LEU A 132 0.80 -4.87 -8.03
C LEU A 132 2.02 -3.93 -8.03
N SER A 133 3.03 -4.23 -8.83
CA SER A 133 4.28 -3.45 -8.87
C SER A 133 4.04 -1.98 -9.24
N HIS A 134 4.89 -1.10 -8.73
CA HIS A 134 4.79 0.36 -8.95
C HIS A 134 3.44 0.94 -8.51
N ASN A 135 2.96 0.56 -7.33
CA ASN A 135 1.83 1.20 -6.64
C ASN A 135 2.27 1.69 -5.26
N PRO A 136 1.95 2.90 -4.81
CA PRO A 136 2.43 3.44 -3.53
C PRO A 136 1.67 2.88 -2.31
N LEU A 137 1.72 1.56 -2.07
CA LEU A 137 1.00 0.91 -0.98
C LEU A 137 1.46 1.45 0.38
N ARG A 138 0.47 1.92 1.14
CA ARG A 138 0.58 2.39 2.53
C ARG A 138 -0.03 1.40 3.51
N ALA A 139 -1.09 0.69 3.08
CA ALA A 139 -1.77 -0.32 3.87
C ALA A 139 -2.10 -1.56 3.02
N LEU A 140 -1.95 -2.72 3.63
CA LEU A 140 -2.30 -4.03 3.08
C LEU A 140 -3.05 -4.76 4.19
N GLY A 141 -4.20 -5.32 3.85
CA GLY A 141 -4.97 -6.17 4.76
C GLY A 141 -4.24 -7.49 5.03
N ALA A 142 -4.36 -8.02 6.25
CA ALA A 142 -3.75 -9.30 6.63
C ALA A 142 -4.33 -10.49 5.85
N GLY A 143 -5.57 -10.35 5.35
CA GLY A 143 -6.25 -11.28 4.46
C GLY A 143 -6.38 -10.74 3.03
N ALA A 144 -5.54 -9.80 2.60
CA ALA A 144 -5.65 -9.19 1.27
C ALA A 144 -5.62 -10.21 0.12
N PHE A 145 -4.76 -11.23 0.23
CA PHE A 145 -4.63 -12.31 -0.77
C PHE A 145 -5.41 -13.58 -0.40
N ARG A 146 -6.34 -13.49 0.54
CA ARG A 146 -7.29 -14.59 0.81
C ARG A 146 -8.10 -14.86 -0.47
N GLY A 147 -8.54 -16.11 -0.63
CA GLY A 147 -9.37 -16.50 -1.77
C GLY A 147 -8.61 -16.72 -3.08
N LEU A 148 -7.27 -16.72 -3.04
CA LEU A 148 -6.39 -16.96 -4.20
C LEU A 148 -5.65 -18.32 -4.13
N PRO A 149 -6.35 -19.47 -4.16
CA PRO A 149 -5.76 -20.78 -3.95
C PRO A 149 -4.80 -21.22 -5.07
N ALA A 150 -4.92 -20.64 -6.26
CA ALA A 150 -4.13 -20.99 -7.44
C ALA A 150 -2.94 -20.05 -7.67
N LEU A 151 -2.68 -19.09 -6.78
CA LEU A 151 -1.69 -18.03 -7.02
C LEU A 151 -0.26 -18.59 -6.99
N ARG A 152 0.43 -18.46 -8.11
CA ARG A 152 1.82 -18.95 -8.31
C ARG A 152 2.82 -17.82 -8.41
N SER A 153 2.42 -16.65 -8.91
CA SER A 153 3.30 -15.50 -9.10
C SER A 153 2.69 -14.26 -8.47
N LEU A 154 3.40 -13.66 -7.51
CA LEU A 154 3.05 -12.39 -6.89
C LEU A 154 4.19 -11.38 -7.09
N GLN A 155 3.90 -10.27 -7.73
CA GLN A 155 4.85 -9.19 -7.96
C GLN A 155 4.41 -7.95 -7.18
N LEU A 156 5.27 -7.50 -6.27
CA LEU A 156 5.08 -6.33 -5.41
C LEU A 156 6.29 -5.39 -5.52
N ASN A 157 6.97 -5.35 -6.68
CA ASN A 157 8.19 -4.56 -6.83
C ASN A 157 7.87 -3.06 -6.76
N HIS A 158 8.66 -2.28 -6.03
CA HIS A 158 8.41 -0.85 -5.80
C HIS A 158 6.99 -0.53 -5.33
N ALA A 159 6.39 -1.44 -4.54
CA ALA A 159 5.03 -1.28 -4.05
C ALA A 159 4.98 -0.85 -2.57
N LEU A 160 5.88 -1.38 -1.76
CA LEU A 160 5.81 -1.30 -0.30
C LEU A 160 6.71 -0.22 0.30
N ALA A 161 7.50 0.48 -0.51
CA ALA A 161 8.52 1.43 -0.06
C ALA A 161 7.99 2.61 0.77
N ARG A 162 6.69 2.93 0.68
CA ARG A 162 6.02 3.98 1.48
C ARG A 162 5.33 3.43 2.73
N GLY A 163 5.31 2.11 2.90
CA GLY A 163 4.74 1.43 4.05
C GLY A 163 5.67 1.48 5.25
N GLY A 164 5.10 1.75 6.42
CA GLY A 164 5.80 1.58 7.69
C GLY A 164 6.00 0.10 8.06
N PRO A 165 6.58 -0.19 9.25
CA PRO A 165 6.82 -1.56 9.71
C PRO A 165 5.55 -2.41 9.83
N ALA A 166 4.39 -1.78 10.07
CA ALA A 166 3.09 -2.45 10.12
C ALA A 166 2.70 -3.12 8.77
N LEU A 167 3.12 -2.52 7.64
CA LEU A 167 2.85 -3.09 6.32
C LEU A 167 3.59 -4.42 6.13
N LEU A 168 4.79 -4.55 6.68
CA LEU A 168 5.58 -5.77 6.60
C LEU A 168 4.94 -6.92 7.41
N SER A 169 4.40 -6.63 8.60
CA SER A 169 3.64 -7.64 9.37
C SER A 169 2.35 -8.05 8.65
N ALA A 170 1.67 -7.10 8.00
CA ALA A 170 0.48 -7.40 7.23
C ALA A 170 0.80 -8.23 5.98
N LEU A 171 1.91 -7.93 5.30
CA LEU A 171 2.42 -8.74 4.20
C LEU A 171 2.71 -10.17 4.65
N ASP A 172 3.35 -10.35 5.80
CA ASP A 172 3.65 -11.68 6.33
C ASP A 172 2.38 -12.51 6.55
N ALA A 173 1.36 -11.90 7.16
CA ALA A 173 0.05 -12.52 7.33
C ALA A 173 -0.65 -12.81 5.98
N ALA A 174 -0.60 -11.87 5.03
CA ALA A 174 -1.23 -12.01 3.72
C ALA A 174 -0.58 -13.08 2.84
N LEU A 175 0.70 -13.38 3.05
CA LEU A 175 1.43 -14.44 2.34
C LEU A 175 1.21 -15.84 2.95
N ALA A 176 0.81 -15.92 4.22
CA ALA A 176 0.62 -17.18 4.94
C ALA A 176 -0.33 -18.19 4.26
N PRO A 177 -1.46 -17.79 3.62
CA PRO A 177 -2.37 -18.74 2.97
C PRO A 177 -1.94 -19.16 1.54
N LEU A 178 -0.83 -18.63 1.00
CA LEU A 178 -0.44 -18.83 -0.40
C LEU A 178 0.47 -20.06 -0.58
N ASP A 179 -0.07 -21.27 -0.45
CA ASP A 179 0.71 -22.52 -0.50
C ASP A 179 1.26 -22.86 -1.89
N GLU A 180 0.61 -22.38 -2.95
CA GLU A 180 1.00 -22.61 -4.35
C GLU A 180 1.99 -21.58 -4.91
N LEU A 181 2.44 -20.63 -4.07
CA LEU A 181 3.30 -19.54 -4.50
C LEU A 181 4.69 -20.06 -4.90
N ARG A 182 5.10 -19.72 -6.13
CA ARG A 182 6.37 -20.12 -6.74
C ARG A 182 7.31 -18.94 -6.94
N LEU A 183 6.78 -17.80 -7.37
CA LEU A 183 7.54 -16.61 -7.70
C LEU A 183 7.06 -15.44 -6.86
N LEU A 184 7.95 -14.84 -6.08
CA LEU A 184 7.68 -13.65 -5.29
C LEU A 184 8.67 -12.54 -5.63
N GLY A 185 8.15 -11.41 -6.13
CA GLY A 185 8.92 -10.21 -6.40
C GLY A 185 8.70 -9.15 -5.33
N LEU A 186 9.76 -8.76 -4.63
CA LEU A 186 9.78 -7.74 -3.59
C LEU A 186 10.89 -6.69 -3.83
N ALA A 187 11.38 -6.56 -5.06
CA ALA A 187 12.48 -5.66 -5.34
C ALA A 187 12.07 -4.19 -5.14
N GLY A 188 12.96 -3.35 -4.60
CA GLY A 188 12.70 -1.91 -4.53
C GLY A 188 11.73 -1.45 -3.44
N ASN A 189 11.60 -2.21 -2.33
CA ASN A 189 10.58 -2.01 -1.29
C ASN A 189 11.14 -1.50 0.06
N ALA A 190 12.43 -1.14 0.14
CA ALA A 190 13.09 -0.71 1.37
C ALA A 190 12.96 -1.71 2.55
N LEU A 191 12.84 -3.01 2.25
CA LEU A 191 12.69 -4.04 3.28
C LEU A 191 13.96 -4.20 4.11
N SER A 192 13.84 -4.19 5.43
CA SER A 192 14.95 -4.42 6.37
C SER A 192 15.17 -5.90 6.72
N ARG A 193 14.15 -6.73 6.53
CA ARG A 193 14.14 -8.19 6.73
C ARG A 193 13.22 -8.86 5.71
N LEU A 194 13.44 -10.14 5.45
CA LEU A 194 12.57 -10.90 4.55
C LEU A 194 11.31 -11.36 5.30
N PRO A 195 10.13 -11.42 4.65
CA PRO A 195 8.91 -11.93 5.29
C PRO A 195 9.04 -13.42 5.62
N PRO A 196 8.99 -13.83 6.90
CA PRO A 196 9.17 -15.23 7.30
C PRO A 196 8.18 -16.21 6.65
N ALA A 197 6.93 -15.79 6.42
CA ALA A 197 5.91 -16.59 5.76
C ALA A 197 6.32 -16.96 4.33
N ALA A 198 7.01 -16.06 3.61
CA ALA A 198 7.51 -16.32 2.27
C ALA A 198 8.58 -17.42 2.27
N LEU A 199 9.56 -17.34 3.18
CA LEU A 199 10.67 -18.30 3.25
C LEU A 199 10.17 -19.73 3.51
N ARG A 200 9.09 -19.86 4.28
CA ARG A 200 8.44 -21.12 4.65
C ARG A 200 7.49 -21.68 3.58
N ARG A 201 7.29 -21.01 2.44
CA ARG A 201 6.37 -21.49 1.40
C ARG A 201 6.91 -22.74 0.69
N PRO A 202 6.22 -23.88 0.71
CA PRO A 202 6.78 -25.16 0.28
C PRO A 202 7.14 -25.20 -1.21
N ARG A 203 6.41 -24.47 -2.05
CA ARG A 203 6.58 -24.46 -3.51
C ARG A 203 7.34 -23.26 -4.06
N LEU A 204 7.94 -22.44 -3.20
CA LEU A 204 8.67 -21.25 -3.64
C LEU A 204 9.90 -21.65 -4.45
N GLU A 205 9.93 -21.22 -5.71
CA GLU A 205 11.01 -21.47 -6.67
C GLU A 205 11.95 -20.25 -6.76
N GLN A 206 11.43 -19.02 -6.62
CA GLN A 206 12.22 -17.80 -6.70
C GLN A 206 11.68 -16.68 -5.79
N LEU A 207 12.59 -16.02 -5.09
CA LEU A 207 12.34 -14.79 -4.32
C LEU A 207 13.32 -13.70 -4.76
N ASP A 208 12.77 -12.62 -5.32
CA ASP A 208 13.53 -11.43 -5.67
C ASP A 208 13.42 -10.37 -4.58
N ALA A 209 14.51 -10.12 -3.86
CA ALA A 209 14.61 -9.12 -2.81
C ALA A 209 15.71 -8.08 -3.09
N ARG A 210 16.06 -7.87 -4.36
CA ARG A 210 17.03 -6.85 -4.76
C ARG A 210 16.57 -5.44 -4.42
N LEU A 211 17.51 -4.49 -4.33
CA LEU A 211 17.18 -3.06 -4.12
C LEU A 211 16.31 -2.84 -2.88
N ASN A 212 16.64 -3.51 -1.77
CA ASN A 212 15.98 -3.33 -0.48
C ASN A 212 16.96 -2.73 0.54
N ALA A 213 16.58 -2.72 1.82
CA ALA A 213 17.38 -2.19 2.91
C ALA A 213 17.93 -3.33 3.80
N LEU A 214 18.18 -4.52 3.24
CA LEU A 214 18.64 -5.67 4.00
C LEU A 214 20.10 -5.44 4.47
N ALA A 215 20.29 -5.38 5.78
CA ALA A 215 21.63 -5.33 6.38
C ALA A 215 22.31 -6.71 6.43
N GLY A 216 21.55 -7.78 6.26
CA GLY A 216 21.99 -9.17 6.32
C GLY A 216 20.79 -10.10 6.45
N LEU A 217 21.04 -11.40 6.52
CA LEU A 217 20.02 -12.39 6.86
C LEU A 217 20.35 -12.97 8.24
N GLY A 218 19.36 -12.97 9.13
CA GLY A 218 19.47 -13.54 10.46
C GLY A 218 19.53 -15.07 10.44
N PRO A 219 19.92 -15.70 11.56
CA PRO A 219 20.02 -17.15 11.65
C PRO A 219 18.68 -17.86 11.39
N ASP A 220 17.56 -17.28 11.81
CA ASP A 220 16.24 -17.88 11.60
C ASP A 220 15.79 -17.80 10.14
N GLU A 221 16.15 -16.73 9.43
CA GLU A 221 15.89 -16.60 7.98
C GLU A 221 16.74 -17.61 7.21
N LEU A 222 18.01 -17.78 7.59
CA LEU A 222 18.91 -18.77 6.97
C LEU A 222 18.43 -20.21 7.22
N ARG A 223 18.00 -20.55 8.44
CA ARG A 223 17.40 -21.86 8.75
C ARG A 223 16.13 -22.12 7.93
N ALA A 224 15.26 -21.11 7.79
CA ALA A 224 14.07 -21.24 6.97
C ALA A 224 14.39 -21.49 5.48
N LEU A 225 15.53 -20.98 5.00
CA LEU A 225 16.02 -21.16 3.63
C LEU A 225 16.72 -22.50 3.39
N GLU A 226 17.32 -23.09 4.43
CA GLU A 226 17.97 -24.39 4.33
C GLU A 226 16.95 -25.51 4.10
N ARG A 227 15.77 -25.42 4.73
CA ARG A 227 14.66 -26.39 4.68
C ARG A 227 15.09 -27.79 5.15
N ASP A 228 14.32 -28.40 6.04
CA ASP A 228 14.53 -29.81 6.37
C ASP A 228 13.90 -30.71 5.30
N GLY A 229 14.70 -31.57 4.65
CA GLY A 229 14.22 -32.64 3.75
C GLY A 229 14.39 -32.40 2.24
N ASP A 230 13.55 -33.06 1.44
CA ASP A 230 13.65 -33.19 -0.04
C ASP A 230 12.95 -32.05 -0.81
N LEU A 231 12.59 -30.95 -0.12
CA LEU A 231 11.92 -29.81 -0.75
C LEU A 231 12.94 -28.94 -1.49
N PRO A 232 12.67 -28.54 -2.75
CA PRO A 232 13.59 -27.70 -3.50
C PRO A 232 13.73 -26.34 -2.82
N ALA A 233 14.97 -25.91 -2.58
CA ALA A 233 15.25 -24.58 -2.02
C ALA A 233 15.01 -23.49 -3.08
N PRO A 234 14.48 -22.31 -2.68
CA PRO A 234 14.21 -21.23 -3.62
C PRO A 234 15.49 -20.57 -4.12
N ARG A 235 15.47 -20.10 -5.37
CA ARG A 235 16.46 -19.15 -5.91
C ARG A 235 16.25 -17.78 -5.29
N LEU A 236 17.31 -17.15 -4.81
CA LEU A 236 17.26 -15.85 -4.15
C LEU A 236 18.04 -14.81 -4.95
N LEU A 237 17.45 -13.63 -5.13
CA LEU A 237 18.13 -12.47 -5.67
C LEU A 237 18.27 -11.43 -4.56
N LEU A 238 19.50 -11.13 -4.16
CA LEU A 238 19.83 -10.30 -3.00
C LEU A 238 20.69 -9.08 -3.35
N ALA A 239 21.07 -8.89 -4.62
CA ALA A 239 21.90 -7.77 -5.07
C ALA A 239 21.34 -6.40 -4.67
N ASP A 240 22.24 -5.42 -4.59
CA ASP A 240 21.89 -4.03 -4.36
C ASP A 240 21.17 -3.80 -3.00
N ASN A 241 21.61 -4.52 -1.97
CA ASN A 241 21.21 -4.34 -0.57
C ASN A 241 22.38 -3.79 0.27
N PRO A 242 22.13 -2.91 1.26
CA PRO A 242 23.17 -2.30 2.08
C PRO A 242 23.67 -3.24 3.18
N LEU A 243 24.41 -4.28 2.80
CA LEU A 243 24.89 -5.29 3.74
C LEU A 243 25.84 -4.70 4.80
N ARG A 244 25.61 -5.06 6.06
CA ARG A 244 26.47 -4.75 7.21
C ARG A 244 27.43 -5.91 7.44
N CYS A 245 28.67 -5.73 7.00
CA CYS A 245 29.76 -6.69 7.10
C CYS A 245 30.46 -6.61 8.46
N SER A 246 29.72 -6.89 9.53
CA SER A 246 30.26 -7.15 10.86
C SER A 246 30.29 -8.64 11.16
N CYS A 247 30.68 -9.02 12.37
CA CYS A 247 30.58 -10.40 12.85
C CYS A 247 29.20 -11.05 12.69
N ALA A 248 28.11 -10.28 12.71
CA ALA A 248 26.75 -10.79 12.50
C ALA A 248 26.53 -11.32 11.08
N ALA A 249 27.37 -10.91 10.11
CA ALA A 249 27.30 -11.38 8.74
C ALA A 249 28.04 -12.71 8.48
N ARG A 250 28.75 -13.25 9.49
CA ARG A 250 29.50 -14.52 9.33
C ARG A 250 28.60 -15.70 8.92
N PRO A 251 27.41 -15.92 9.53
CA PRO A 251 26.54 -17.02 9.11
C PRO A 251 26.08 -16.88 7.65
N LEU A 252 25.76 -15.65 7.23
CA LEU A 252 25.38 -15.37 5.84
C LEU A 252 26.54 -15.65 4.87
N LEU A 253 27.76 -15.27 5.23
CA LEU A 253 28.96 -15.54 4.42
C LEU A 253 29.21 -17.04 4.27
N ALA A 254 29.16 -17.79 5.38
CA ALA A 254 29.32 -19.24 5.36
C ALA A 254 28.23 -19.92 4.51
N TRP A 255 26.98 -19.49 4.68
CA TRP A 255 25.85 -20.00 3.92
C TRP A 255 25.99 -19.73 2.41
N LEU A 256 26.34 -18.49 2.02
CA LEU A 256 26.49 -18.12 0.61
C LEU A 256 27.59 -18.91 -0.10
N ARG A 257 28.69 -19.25 0.59
CA ARG A 257 29.76 -20.09 0.03
C ARG A 257 29.27 -21.49 -0.34
N ASN A 258 28.34 -22.04 0.44
CA ASN A 258 27.71 -23.34 0.17
C ASN A 258 26.45 -23.23 -0.72
N ALA A 259 25.95 -22.01 -0.98
CA ALA A 259 24.68 -21.77 -1.66
C ALA A 259 24.81 -20.94 -2.95
N THR A 260 25.98 -20.93 -3.59
CA THR A 260 26.26 -20.06 -4.75
C THR A 260 25.32 -20.29 -5.94
N GLU A 261 24.88 -21.53 -6.20
CA GLU A 261 23.89 -21.82 -7.26
C GLU A 261 22.48 -21.32 -6.92
N ARG A 262 22.16 -21.21 -5.62
CA ARG A 262 20.87 -20.70 -5.13
C ARG A 262 20.80 -19.19 -5.21
N VAL A 263 21.94 -18.51 -5.14
CA VAL A 263 22.05 -17.04 -5.18
C VAL A 263 22.92 -16.61 -6.37
N PRO A 264 22.35 -16.56 -7.59
CA PRO A 264 23.13 -16.30 -8.80
C PRO A 264 23.78 -14.91 -8.81
N ASP A 265 23.26 -13.97 -8.03
CA ASP A 265 23.81 -12.62 -7.88
C ASP A 265 24.71 -12.44 -6.65
N ALA A 266 25.12 -13.53 -5.99
CA ALA A 266 25.96 -13.48 -4.79
C ALA A 266 27.30 -12.74 -5.03
N ARG A 267 27.87 -12.82 -6.23
CA ARG A 267 29.10 -12.10 -6.61
C ARG A 267 28.94 -10.58 -6.71
N ARG A 268 27.69 -10.10 -6.82
CA ARG A 268 27.37 -8.67 -6.87
C ARG A 268 27.12 -8.08 -5.48
N LEU A 269 27.09 -8.91 -4.43
CA LEU A 269 26.89 -8.45 -3.06
C LEU A 269 28.13 -7.68 -2.59
N ARG A 270 27.90 -6.47 -2.08
CA ARG A 270 28.93 -5.57 -1.58
C ARG A 270 28.57 -5.11 -0.17
N CYS A 271 29.60 -4.83 0.61
CA CYS A 271 29.45 -4.26 1.93
C CYS A 271 29.13 -2.77 1.86
N ALA A 272 28.04 -2.34 2.50
CA ALA A 272 27.75 -0.92 2.67
C ALA A 272 28.36 -0.36 3.96
N ALA A 273 28.40 -1.17 5.03
CA ALA A 273 28.99 -0.84 6.32
C ALA A 273 29.82 -2.02 6.85
N PRO A 274 30.82 -1.79 7.74
CA PRO A 274 31.34 -0.49 8.17
C PRO A 274 32.17 0.21 7.06
N ARG A 275 32.50 1.50 7.25
CA ARG A 275 33.26 2.31 6.26
C ARG A 275 34.56 1.63 5.80
N ALA A 276 35.26 0.93 6.68
CA ALA A 276 36.50 0.22 6.37
C ALA A 276 36.33 -0.91 5.32
N LEU A 277 35.14 -1.47 5.19
CA LEU A 277 34.81 -2.52 4.24
C LEU A 277 33.87 -2.04 3.12
N HIS A 278 33.62 -0.73 3.01
CA HIS A 278 32.70 -0.20 2.00
C HIS A 278 33.09 -0.65 0.58
N ASP A 279 32.08 -1.02 -0.21
CA ASP A 279 32.17 -1.54 -1.58
C ASP A 279 32.98 -2.82 -1.80
N ARG A 280 33.49 -3.44 -0.72
CA ARG A 280 34.19 -4.72 -0.82
C ARG A 280 33.20 -5.83 -1.20
N PRO A 281 33.56 -6.71 -2.17
CA PRO A 281 32.75 -7.86 -2.50
C PRO A 281 32.58 -8.77 -1.28
N PHE A 282 31.34 -9.15 -0.99
CA PHE A 282 31.00 -9.89 0.23
C PHE A 282 31.62 -11.29 0.27
N LEU A 283 31.60 -12.01 -0.86
CA LEU A 283 32.14 -13.36 -0.97
C LEU A 283 33.67 -13.44 -0.82
N ASP A 284 34.38 -12.35 -1.12
CA ASP A 284 35.84 -12.28 -1.06
C ASP A 284 36.36 -11.99 0.36
N LEU A 285 35.46 -11.79 1.33
CA LEU A 285 35.84 -11.54 2.72
C LEU A 285 36.15 -12.84 3.45
N ASP A 286 37.13 -12.76 4.35
CA ASP A 286 37.39 -13.79 5.35
C ASP A 286 36.61 -13.51 6.63
N GLU A 287 36.21 -14.56 7.35
CA GLU A 287 35.48 -14.42 8.62
C GLU A 287 36.25 -13.62 9.68
N ALA A 288 37.59 -13.66 9.64
CA ALA A 288 38.45 -12.90 10.54
C ALA A 288 38.38 -11.36 10.32
N ARG A 289 37.96 -10.91 9.13
CA ARG A 289 37.74 -9.49 8.82
C ARG A 289 36.39 -8.99 9.30
N LEU A 290 35.44 -9.90 9.50
CA LEU A 290 34.11 -9.62 10.06
C LEU A 290 34.19 -9.52 11.59
N ARG A 291 34.61 -8.36 12.10
CA ARG A 291 34.78 -8.11 13.55
C ARG A 291 33.49 -7.57 14.18
N CYS A 292 33.22 -7.95 15.42
CA CYS A 292 32.35 -7.16 16.30
C CYS A 292 33.22 -6.09 16.96
N ALA A 293 32.64 -4.95 17.37
CA ALA A 293 33.25 -4.23 18.47
C ALA A 293 33.08 -5.13 19.71
N ASP A 294 34.17 -5.67 20.24
CA ASP A 294 34.12 -6.48 21.45
C ASP A 294 33.57 -5.62 22.59
N GLY A 295 32.50 -6.09 23.22
CA GLY A 295 31.77 -5.50 24.36
C GLY A 295 32.08 -4.03 24.69
N ALA A 296 31.17 -3.13 24.35
CA ALA A 296 31.09 -1.85 25.05
C ALA A 296 30.93 -2.14 26.54
N ALA A 297 32.00 -1.87 27.27
CA ALA A 297 32.15 -2.09 28.69
C ALA A 297 31.02 -1.40 29.46
N GLU A 298 30.33 -2.17 30.29
CA GLU A 298 29.88 -1.69 31.59
C GLU A 298 31.14 -1.24 32.35
N GLY A 299 31.48 0.05 32.27
CA GLY A 299 32.71 0.55 32.86
C GLY A 299 33.12 1.95 32.38
N ARG A 300 32.36 2.96 32.81
CA ARG A 300 32.83 4.30 33.23
C ARG A 300 34.09 4.86 32.53
N GLY A 301 33.88 5.82 31.62
CA GLY A 301 34.88 6.86 31.31
C GLY A 301 35.15 7.08 29.82
N GLU A 302 34.89 8.32 29.38
CA GLU A 302 35.32 8.96 28.13
C GLU A 302 34.72 8.46 26.81
N GLU A 303 33.69 9.18 26.37
CA GLU A 303 33.32 9.35 24.98
C GLU A 303 34.54 9.78 24.17
N VAL A 304 35.14 8.83 23.46
CA VAL A 304 35.91 9.11 22.25
C VAL A 304 35.16 8.46 21.11
N GLU A 305 34.05 9.09 20.71
CA GLU A 305 33.43 8.82 19.43
C GLU A 305 34.35 9.36 18.33
N LEU A 306 34.93 8.43 17.56
CA LEU A 306 35.66 8.72 16.35
C LEU A 306 34.68 9.12 15.23
N ALA A 307 34.06 10.29 15.38
CA ALA A 307 33.28 10.94 14.33
C ALA A 307 34.24 11.64 13.35
N GLY A 308 34.07 11.38 12.06
CA GLY A 308 34.89 12.02 11.02
C GLY A 308 34.74 13.56 11.04
N PRO A 309 35.77 14.32 10.62
CA PRO A 309 35.91 15.76 10.85
C PRO A 309 34.94 16.66 10.07
N GLU A 310 33.87 16.13 9.47
CA GLU A 310 32.95 16.91 8.63
C GLU A 310 31.62 17.25 9.32
N LEU A 311 31.18 16.50 10.33
CA LEU A 311 29.89 16.74 10.99
C LEU A 311 29.99 17.67 12.21
N GLU A 312 31.10 17.67 12.95
CA GLU A 312 31.28 18.51 14.14
C GLU A 312 31.26 20.02 13.81
N ALA A 313 31.83 20.42 12.67
CA ALA A 313 31.82 21.82 12.23
C ALA A 313 30.38 22.35 12.03
N SER A 314 29.45 21.48 11.61
CA SER A 314 28.05 21.87 11.36
C SER A 314 27.25 22.10 12.66
N TYR A 315 27.48 21.29 13.69
CA TYR A 315 26.77 21.41 14.97
C TYR A 315 27.32 22.52 15.85
N VAL A 316 28.64 22.74 15.85
CA VAL A 316 29.24 23.89 16.56
C VAL A 316 28.77 25.20 15.94
N PHE A 317 28.70 25.28 14.61
CA PHE A 317 28.15 26.45 13.92
C PHE A 317 26.66 26.67 14.27
N PHE A 318 25.85 25.62 14.26
CA PHE A 318 24.44 25.71 14.64
C PHE A 318 24.26 26.14 16.11
N GLY A 319 25.10 25.62 17.01
CA GLY A 319 25.13 26.01 18.42
C GLY A 319 25.46 27.49 18.63
N LEU A 320 26.46 28.01 17.90
CA LEU A 320 26.82 29.43 17.94
C LEU A 320 25.69 30.33 17.41
N VAL A 321 25.04 29.93 16.32
CA VAL A 321 23.90 30.67 15.74
C VAL A 321 22.72 30.70 16.72
N LEU A 322 22.38 29.56 17.33
CA LEU A 322 21.30 29.50 18.33
C LEU A 322 21.63 30.33 19.59
N ALA A 323 22.88 30.30 20.05
CA ALA A 323 23.32 31.13 21.17
C ALA A 323 23.20 32.63 20.85
N LEU A 324 23.59 33.04 19.65
CA LEU A 324 23.47 34.43 19.19
C LEU A 324 22.00 34.86 19.11
N ILE A 325 21.13 34.02 18.54
CA ILE A 325 19.68 34.27 18.48
C ILE A 325 19.10 34.41 19.90
N GLY A 326 19.48 33.52 20.82
CA GLY A 326 19.06 33.57 22.22
C GLY A 326 19.49 34.86 22.92
N LEU A 327 20.72 35.31 22.68
CA LEU A 327 21.27 36.54 23.26
C LEU A 327 20.56 37.78 22.71
N ILE A 328 20.29 37.83 21.40
CA ILE A 328 19.50 38.90 20.77
C ILE A 328 18.08 38.92 21.34
N PHE A 329 17.44 37.75 21.47
CA PHE A 329 16.09 37.66 22.02
C PHE A 329 16.03 38.15 23.48
N LEU A 330 16.98 37.74 24.31
CA LEU A 330 17.11 38.23 25.69
C LEU A 330 17.36 39.73 25.75
N MET A 331 18.18 40.28 24.85
CA MET A 331 18.42 41.72 24.73
C MET A 331 17.13 42.47 24.39
N VAL A 332 16.34 41.97 23.43
CA VAL A 332 15.04 42.57 23.06
C VAL A 332 14.06 42.54 24.23
N LEU A 333 13.96 41.41 24.94
CA LEU A 333 13.12 41.30 26.14
C LEU A 333 13.59 42.24 27.25
N TYR A 334 14.90 42.38 27.42
CA TYR A 334 15.49 43.28 28.43
C TYR A 334 15.17 44.75 28.12
N LEU A 335 15.39 45.18 26.87
CA LEU A 335 15.10 46.55 26.44
C LEU A 335 13.59 46.84 26.48
N ASN A 336 12.75 45.85 26.17
CA ASN A 336 11.29 45.99 26.20
C ASN A 336 10.66 45.63 27.55
N ARG A 337 11.44 45.38 28.61
CA ARG A 337 10.93 44.90 29.91
C ARG A 337 9.89 45.84 30.52
N ARG A 338 10.10 47.16 30.40
CA ARG A 338 9.14 48.18 30.89
C ARG A 338 7.87 48.26 30.04
N GLY A 339 7.94 47.93 28.75
CA GLY A 339 6.79 47.85 27.84
C GLY A 339 5.95 46.61 28.16
N ILE A 340 6.60 45.45 28.28
CA ILE A 340 5.96 44.18 28.62
C ILE A 340 5.29 44.25 30.00
N GLN A 341 5.92 44.88 31.00
CA GLN A 341 5.29 45.08 32.31
C GLN A 341 4.10 46.05 32.30
N ARG A 342 4.05 47.01 31.38
CA ARG A 342 2.86 47.85 31.18
C ARG A 342 1.76 47.07 30.48
N TRP A 343 2.09 46.35 29.41
CA TRP A 343 1.13 45.52 28.68
C TRP A 343 0.50 44.45 29.57
N MET A 344 1.28 43.73 30.38
CA MET A 344 0.73 42.72 31.32
C MET A 344 -0.21 43.32 32.36
N ARG A 345 0.03 44.54 32.85
CA ARG A 345 -0.87 45.20 33.80
C ARG A 345 -2.18 45.59 33.13
N ASN A 346 -2.11 46.22 31.95
CA ASN A 346 -3.29 46.58 31.17
C ASN A 346 -4.11 45.33 30.78
N LEU A 347 -3.45 44.23 30.42
CA LEU A 347 -4.13 42.98 30.07
C LEU A 347 -4.85 42.35 31.28
N ARG A 348 -4.22 42.42 32.47
CA ARG A 348 -4.84 41.95 33.71
C ARG A 348 -6.06 42.78 34.07
N GLU A 349 -5.98 44.08 33.89
CA GLU A 349 -7.10 45.01 34.11
C GLU A 349 -8.24 44.71 33.13
N ALA A 350 -7.97 44.60 31.84
CA ALA A 350 -8.98 44.27 30.83
C ALA A 350 -9.64 42.90 31.09
N CYS A 351 -8.87 41.89 31.51
CA CYS A 351 -9.41 40.57 31.83
C CYS A 351 -10.27 40.60 33.10
N ARG A 352 -9.89 41.43 34.09
CA ARG A 352 -10.66 41.62 35.32
C ARG A 352 -12.01 42.29 35.03
N ASP A 353 -12.01 43.36 34.24
CA ASP A 353 -13.25 44.06 33.85
C ASP A 353 -14.20 43.12 33.10
N GLN A 354 -13.66 42.28 32.22
CA GLN A 354 -14.47 41.33 31.47
C GLN A 354 -15.07 40.25 32.38
N MET A 355 -14.30 39.72 33.35
CA MET A 355 -14.80 38.77 34.34
C MET A 355 -15.86 39.38 35.26
N GLU A 356 -15.67 40.63 35.71
CA GLU A 356 -16.67 41.35 36.50
C GLU A 356 -17.96 41.56 35.69
N GLY A 357 -17.85 41.91 34.39
CA GLY A 357 -19.00 42.02 33.49
C GLY A 357 -19.77 40.71 33.32
N TYR A 358 -19.07 39.56 33.21
CA TYR A 358 -19.72 38.24 33.21
C TYR A 358 -20.42 37.95 34.53
N HIS A 359 -19.80 38.30 35.65
CA HIS A 359 -20.37 38.08 36.97
C HIS A 359 -21.68 38.87 37.17
N TYR A 360 -21.69 40.16 36.80
CA TYR A 360 -22.90 40.99 36.86
C TYR A 360 -24.04 40.46 35.98
N ARG A 361 -23.74 39.99 34.76
CA ARG A 361 -24.77 39.39 33.89
C ARG A 361 -25.31 38.09 34.47
N TYR A 362 -24.44 37.26 35.00
CA TYR A 362 -24.85 36.01 35.65
C TYR A 362 -25.78 36.27 36.84
N GLU A 363 -25.46 37.26 37.70
CA GLU A 363 -26.34 37.65 38.81
C GLU A 363 -27.70 38.18 38.33
N GLN A 364 -27.75 38.93 37.22
CA GLN A 364 -29.01 39.42 36.65
C GLN A 364 -29.88 38.31 36.04
N ASP A 365 -29.26 37.34 35.38
CA ASP A 365 -29.95 36.21 34.74
C ASP A 365 -30.38 35.15 35.78
N ALA A 366 -29.68 35.07 36.91
CA ALA A 366 -30.00 34.16 38.01
C ALA A 366 -31.11 34.69 38.95
N ASP A 367 -31.61 35.92 38.77
CA ASP A 367 -32.74 36.46 39.55
C ASP A 367 -34.05 35.71 39.19
N PRO A 368 -34.64 34.92 40.11
CA PRO A 368 -35.83 34.13 39.83
C PRO A 368 -37.07 34.96 39.46
N ARG A 369 -37.05 36.27 39.73
CA ARG A 369 -38.17 37.19 39.41
C ARG A 369 -38.27 37.54 37.93
N ARG A 370 -37.27 37.22 37.11
CA ARG A 370 -37.23 37.51 35.66
C ARG A 370 -37.39 36.27 34.77
N ALA A 371 -37.55 35.08 35.35
CA ALA A 371 -37.84 33.88 34.58
C ALA A 371 -39.22 34.00 33.88
N PRO A 372 -39.31 33.85 32.54
CA PRO A 372 -40.60 33.87 31.86
C PRO A 372 -41.43 32.64 32.26
N ALA A 373 -42.73 32.87 32.53
CA ALA A 373 -43.69 31.82 32.86
C ALA A 373 -43.83 30.79 31.70
N PRO A 374 -44.08 29.51 31.99
CA PRO A 374 -44.17 28.47 30.96
C PRO A 374 -45.37 28.71 30.02
N ALA A 375 -45.10 28.66 28.72
CA ALA A 375 -46.10 28.84 27.67
C ALA A 375 -47.12 27.69 27.64
N VAL A 376 -48.40 28.03 27.70
CA VAL A 376 -49.55 27.13 27.52
C VAL A 376 -49.84 26.98 26.01
N PRO A 377 -50.15 25.78 25.48
CA PRO A 377 -50.40 25.60 24.05
C PRO A 377 -51.77 26.16 23.62
N ALA A 378 -51.78 26.94 22.53
CA ALA A 378 -52.97 27.58 21.98
C ALA A 378 -53.82 26.60 21.15
N GLY A 379 -55.04 26.34 21.61
CA GLY A 379 -56.13 25.73 20.85
C GLY A 379 -56.96 26.77 20.11
N SER A 380 -57.32 26.45 18.88
CA SER A 380 -58.01 27.28 17.89
C SER A 380 -59.54 27.34 18.05
N SER A 381 -60.13 28.53 17.95
CA SER A 381 -61.47 28.82 17.39
C SER A 381 -61.68 30.34 17.40
N ALA A 382 -61.66 31.09 16.29
CA ALA A 382 -62.64 31.18 15.20
C ALA A 382 -63.96 31.89 15.58
N THR A 383 -64.31 32.91 14.76
CA THR A 383 -65.62 33.59 14.54
C THR A 383 -66.13 34.58 15.62
N SER A 384 -66.75 35.74 15.35
CA SER A 384 -67.08 36.61 14.19
C SER A 384 -67.81 37.88 14.77
N PRO A 385 -68.73 38.62 14.11
CA PRO A 385 -68.52 39.91 13.43
C PRO A 385 -69.37 41.10 13.97
N GLY A 386 -69.26 42.27 13.31
CA GLY A 386 -70.32 43.29 13.11
C GLY A 386 -70.63 44.22 14.29
N SER A 387 -70.37 45.53 14.25
CA SER A 387 -71.12 46.59 13.53
C SER A 387 -72.59 46.75 13.98
N GLY A 388 -72.80 47.69 14.93
CA GLY A 388 -73.95 48.60 15.09
C GLY A 388 -75.37 48.06 15.04
N LEU A 389 -76.10 48.15 16.16
CA LEU A 389 -77.03 49.25 16.49
C LEU A 389 -77.68 49.00 17.86
#